data_AF-A0A7J4G478-F1
#
_entry.id   AF-A0A7J4G478-F1
#
_cell.length_a   1.000
_cell.length_b   1.000
_cell.length_c   1.000
_cell.angle_alpha   90.00
_cell.angle_beta   90.00
_cell.angle_gamma   90.00
#
_symmetry.space_group_name_H-M   'P 1'
#
loop_
_entity.id
_entity.type
_entity.pdbx_description
1 polymer ?
#
loop_
_entity_poly.entity_id
_entity_poly.type
_entity_poly.pdbx_seq_one_letter_code
_entity_poly.pdbx_strand_id
1 'polypeptide(L)'
;MPSIVVANWDLDGQASASMLIRSGHADTVFFPEVGYYWLEDVWIDSLSQYEYIYIVDMHIPRRDVKKLNTTSYVTIFDDSEIHPDYSGLNVTCVCSKRFSTTYILMDYLGIEPDVDAILGMYNDVGDNILTSEYWDIFSNYLEGIGLDIETLSLLKSYYNAPYYVNKVSLLYRNVRLLMDRIYDIGQLPEYEDMMSIIMDKDRYVMDIAGRVVEYDKYIYLEYEGKMYILGDLTRELTNRYPGK
;
A
#
# COMPACT_ATOMS: atom_id res chain seq x y z
N MET A 1 -1.18 21.20 -15.08
CA MET A 1 -2.59 20.76 -15.11
C MET A 1 -2.79 19.99 -13.82
N PRO A 2 -3.83 20.27 -13.02
CA PRO A 2 -3.93 19.74 -11.66
C PRO A 2 -4.04 18.22 -11.69
N SER A 3 -3.25 17.55 -10.85
CA SER A 3 -3.10 16.10 -10.84
C SER A 3 -3.07 15.54 -9.41
N ILE A 4 -3.66 14.36 -9.21
CA ILE A 4 -3.75 13.73 -7.89
C ILE A 4 -3.52 12.22 -7.95
N VAL A 5 -2.88 11.68 -6.93
CA VAL A 5 -2.82 10.23 -6.68
C VAL A 5 -3.92 9.84 -5.70
N VAL A 6 -4.68 8.80 -6.02
CA VAL A 6 -5.57 8.08 -5.11
C VAL A 6 -4.85 6.78 -4.75
N ALA A 7 -4.38 6.66 -3.51
CA ALA A 7 -3.50 5.57 -3.09
C ALA A 7 -4.18 4.66 -2.06
N ASN A 8 -3.84 3.37 -2.10
CA ASN A 8 -4.07 2.46 -0.99
C ASN A 8 -3.26 2.88 0.25
N TRP A 9 -3.75 2.50 1.42
CA TRP A 9 -3.26 3.00 2.72
C TRP A 9 -2.04 2.26 3.25
N ASP A 10 -1.66 1.12 2.68
CA ASP A 10 -0.45 0.42 3.12
C ASP A 10 0.82 1.07 2.55
N LEU A 11 1.97 0.48 2.84
CA LEU A 11 3.25 1.04 2.42
C LEU A 11 3.45 1.02 0.91
N ASP A 12 2.94 0.03 0.16
CA ASP A 12 3.14 0.00 -1.29
C ASP A 12 2.37 1.13 -1.97
N GLY A 13 1.11 1.38 -1.55
CA GLY A 13 0.34 2.55 -1.97
C GLY A 13 0.97 3.89 -1.56
N GLN A 14 1.47 4.01 -0.32
CA GLN A 14 2.14 5.22 0.17
C GLN A 14 3.44 5.52 -0.60
N ALA A 15 4.27 4.50 -0.83
CA ALA A 15 5.52 4.63 -1.60
C ALA A 15 5.23 4.94 -3.07
N SER A 16 4.24 4.28 -3.67
CA SER A 16 3.77 4.57 -5.03
C SER A 16 3.34 6.03 -5.20
N ALA A 17 2.60 6.58 -4.23
CA ALA A 17 2.23 8.00 -4.24
C ALA A 17 3.46 8.92 -4.15
N SER A 18 4.42 8.62 -3.27
CA SER A 18 5.69 9.35 -3.16
C SER A 18 6.46 9.35 -4.48
N MET A 19 6.56 8.21 -5.16
CA MET A 19 7.23 8.09 -6.46
C MET A 19 6.58 8.95 -7.56
N LEU A 20 5.24 8.93 -7.65
CA LEU A 20 4.51 9.75 -8.64
C LEU A 20 4.63 11.26 -8.36
N ILE A 21 4.59 11.67 -7.09
CA ILE A 21 4.73 13.09 -6.74
C ILE A 21 6.17 13.57 -6.98
N ARG A 22 7.18 12.81 -6.52
CA ARG A 22 8.60 13.17 -6.73
C ARG A 22 8.99 13.23 -8.20
N SER A 23 8.39 12.39 -9.04
CA SER A 23 8.62 12.41 -10.50
C SER A 23 7.84 13.51 -11.24
N GLY A 24 6.98 14.27 -10.54
CA GLY A 24 6.21 15.36 -11.12
C GLY A 24 4.98 14.92 -11.92
N HIS A 25 4.55 13.67 -11.79
CA HIS A 25 3.32 13.18 -12.43
C HIS A 25 2.06 13.61 -11.67
N ALA A 26 2.16 13.78 -10.35
CA ALA A 26 1.07 14.17 -9.48
C ALA A 26 1.44 15.34 -8.56
N ASP A 27 0.49 16.21 -8.24
CA ASP A 27 0.71 17.36 -7.36
C ASP A 27 0.45 17.03 -5.88
N THR A 28 -0.41 16.05 -5.61
CA THR A 28 -0.83 15.67 -4.26
C THR A 28 -1.34 14.23 -4.23
N VAL A 29 -1.62 13.73 -3.03
CA VAL A 29 -2.23 12.42 -2.77
C VAL A 29 -3.57 12.59 -2.05
N PHE A 30 -4.44 11.61 -2.23
CA PHE A 30 -5.67 11.37 -1.47
C PHE A 30 -5.68 9.90 -1.04
N PHE A 31 -6.01 9.67 0.23
CA PHE A 31 -6.28 8.35 0.77
C PHE A 31 -7.78 8.24 1.07
N PRO A 32 -8.47 7.19 0.57
CA PRO A 32 -9.76 6.78 1.11
C PRO A 32 -9.66 6.44 2.60
N GLU A 33 -10.80 6.32 3.26
CA GLU A 33 -10.84 5.79 4.62
C GLU A 33 -10.27 4.36 4.66
N VAL A 34 -9.55 3.98 5.72
CA VAL A 34 -8.94 2.65 5.80
C VAL A 34 -10.01 1.56 5.75
N GLY A 35 -9.81 0.58 4.87
CA GLY A 35 -10.76 -0.50 4.59
C GLY A 35 -11.69 -0.23 3.41
N TYR A 36 -11.68 0.98 2.85
CA TYR A 36 -12.49 1.33 1.67
C TYR A 36 -11.72 1.07 0.39
N TYR A 37 -11.97 -0.09 -0.21
CA TYR A 37 -11.51 -0.41 -1.57
C TYR A 37 -12.40 0.22 -2.67
N TRP A 38 -13.17 1.25 -2.32
CA TRP A 38 -14.09 1.98 -3.21
C TRP A 38 -14.11 3.45 -2.85
N LEU A 39 -14.71 4.26 -3.73
CA LEU A 39 -14.86 5.69 -3.49
C LEU A 39 -16.32 6.05 -3.20
N GLU A 40 -16.52 6.82 -2.14
CA GLU A 40 -17.80 7.47 -1.84
C GLU A 40 -18.05 8.65 -2.79
N ASP A 41 -19.32 8.96 -3.03
CA ASP A 41 -19.72 10.01 -3.98
C ASP A 41 -19.11 11.38 -3.62
N VAL A 42 -19.02 11.70 -2.33
CA VAL A 42 -18.42 12.95 -1.84
C VAL A 42 -16.92 13.07 -2.17
N TRP A 43 -16.21 11.93 -2.21
CA TRP A 43 -14.79 11.90 -2.60
C TRP A 43 -14.66 12.04 -4.11
N ILE A 44 -15.51 11.36 -4.88
CA ILE A 44 -15.55 11.47 -6.34
C ILE A 44 -15.81 12.92 -6.77
N ASP A 45 -16.78 13.60 -6.15
CA ASP A 45 -17.07 15.01 -6.43
C ASP A 45 -15.85 15.89 -6.14
N SER A 46 -15.14 15.62 -5.04
CA SER A 46 -13.91 16.34 -4.69
C SER A 46 -12.75 16.04 -5.65
N LEU A 47 -12.66 14.83 -6.18
CA LEU A 47 -11.63 14.41 -7.13
C LEU A 47 -11.89 14.94 -8.55
N SER A 48 -13.14 15.26 -8.88
CA SER A 48 -13.53 15.76 -10.21
C SER A 48 -12.87 17.09 -10.62
N GLN A 49 -12.28 17.82 -9.67
CA GLN A 49 -11.53 19.06 -9.93
C GLN A 49 -10.14 18.83 -10.54
N TYR A 50 -9.61 17.61 -10.50
CA TYR A 50 -8.30 17.26 -11.04
C TYR A 50 -8.42 16.77 -12.47
N GLU A 51 -7.50 17.19 -13.34
CA GLU A 51 -7.51 16.76 -14.75
C GLU A 51 -6.94 15.35 -14.90
N TYR A 52 -5.91 15.01 -14.12
CA TYR A 52 -5.28 13.69 -14.12
C TYR A 52 -5.45 13.04 -12.75
N ILE A 53 -5.96 11.82 -12.75
CA ILE A 53 -6.09 11.01 -11.54
C ILE A 53 -5.30 9.73 -11.75
N TYR A 54 -4.34 9.49 -10.87
CA TYR A 54 -3.58 8.25 -10.80
C TYR A 54 -4.12 7.42 -9.65
N ILE A 55 -4.55 6.20 -9.92
CA ILE A 55 -4.94 5.24 -8.89
C ILE A 55 -3.76 4.29 -8.73
N VAL A 56 -3.25 4.13 -7.51
CA VAL A 56 -2.11 3.25 -7.23
C VAL A 56 -2.44 2.24 -6.15
N ASP A 57 -2.05 1.00 -6.40
CA ASP A 57 -2.11 -0.12 -5.45
C ASP A 57 -3.52 -0.41 -4.95
N MET A 58 -4.53 -0.11 -5.79
CA MET A 58 -5.91 -0.23 -5.39
C MET A 58 -6.79 -0.71 -6.53
N HIS A 59 -7.45 -1.84 -6.28
CA HIS A 59 -8.50 -2.37 -7.14
C HIS A 59 -9.83 -1.62 -6.96
N ILE A 60 -9.98 -0.47 -7.62
CA ILE A 60 -11.21 0.34 -7.55
C ILE A 60 -12.33 -0.22 -8.44
N PRO A 61 -13.59 -0.30 -7.95
CA PRO A 61 -14.74 -0.69 -8.75
C PRO A 61 -14.92 0.13 -10.03
N ARG A 62 -15.27 -0.54 -11.13
CA ARG A 62 -15.58 0.11 -12.43
C ARG A 62 -16.58 1.27 -12.32
N ARG A 63 -17.54 1.17 -11.39
CA ARG A 63 -18.53 2.22 -11.13
C ARG A 63 -17.84 3.55 -10.81
N ASP A 64 -16.83 3.52 -9.96
CA ASP A 64 -16.17 4.71 -9.43
C ASP A 64 -15.23 5.28 -10.48
N VAL A 65 -14.45 4.42 -11.14
CA VAL A 65 -13.62 4.81 -12.29
C VAL A 65 -14.46 5.46 -13.39
N LYS A 66 -15.63 4.91 -13.70
CA LYS A 66 -16.56 5.50 -14.69
C LYS A 66 -16.98 6.91 -14.29
N LYS A 67 -17.23 7.17 -13.00
CA LYS A 67 -17.63 8.51 -12.52
C LYS A 67 -16.45 9.49 -12.63
N LEU A 68 -15.26 9.10 -12.18
CA LEU A 68 -14.04 9.92 -12.30
C LEU A 68 -13.70 10.24 -13.76
N ASN A 69 -13.85 9.26 -14.65
CA ASN A 69 -13.53 9.41 -16.07
C ASN A 69 -14.44 10.39 -16.84
N THR A 70 -15.53 10.87 -16.21
CA THR A 70 -16.38 11.89 -16.83
C THR A 70 -15.72 13.27 -16.90
N THR A 71 -14.79 13.56 -16.00
CA THR A 71 -14.12 14.87 -15.89
C THR A 71 -12.60 14.78 -15.95
N SER A 72 -12.03 13.59 -15.78
CA SER A 72 -10.58 13.39 -15.62
C SER A 72 -10.04 12.26 -16.49
N TYR A 73 -8.76 12.37 -16.87
CA TYR A 73 -8.00 11.23 -17.37
C TYR A 73 -7.59 10.35 -16.19
N VAL A 74 -7.87 9.05 -16.28
CA VAL A 74 -7.58 8.11 -15.19
C VAL A 74 -6.49 7.14 -15.63
N THR A 75 -5.43 7.04 -14.85
CA THR A 75 -4.40 6.01 -15.00
C THR A 75 -4.38 5.12 -13.76
N ILE A 76 -4.35 3.81 -13.93
CA ILE A 76 -4.36 2.84 -12.83
C ILE A 76 -3.06 2.05 -12.87
N PHE A 77 -2.37 1.99 -11.74
CA PHE A 77 -1.22 1.12 -11.49
C PHE A 77 -1.59 0.14 -10.37
N ASP A 78 -1.48 -1.15 -10.62
CA ASP A 78 -1.84 -2.19 -9.67
C ASP A 78 -1.11 -3.49 -10.02
N ASP A 79 -0.67 -4.24 -9.01
CA ASP A 79 0.04 -5.51 -9.19
C ASP A 79 -0.88 -6.73 -9.37
N SER A 80 -2.19 -6.52 -9.26
CA SER A 80 -3.20 -7.55 -9.47
C SER A 80 -3.34 -7.94 -10.95
N GLU A 81 -3.63 -9.21 -11.22
CA GLU A 81 -3.94 -9.70 -12.58
C GLU A 81 -5.38 -9.41 -13.01
N ILE A 82 -6.26 -9.21 -12.03
CA ILE A 82 -7.70 -9.13 -12.25
C ILE A 82 -8.08 -7.67 -12.23
N HIS A 83 -8.62 -7.18 -13.34
CA HIS A 83 -9.18 -5.84 -13.46
C HIS A 83 -10.58 -5.86 -14.04
N PRO A 84 -11.44 -4.90 -13.64
CA PRO A 84 -12.69 -4.67 -14.33
C PRO A 84 -12.44 -4.32 -15.80
N ASP A 85 -13.36 -4.73 -16.68
CA ASP A 85 -13.33 -4.28 -18.06
C ASP A 85 -13.66 -2.78 -18.14
N TYR A 86 -12.66 -1.94 -18.42
CA TYR A 86 -12.81 -0.50 -18.61
C TYR A 86 -13.13 -0.10 -20.07
N SER A 87 -13.53 -1.05 -20.92
CA SER A 87 -13.94 -0.76 -22.30
C SER A 87 -14.95 0.39 -22.38
N GLY A 88 -14.70 1.31 -23.32
CA GLY A 88 -15.50 2.51 -23.54
C GLY A 88 -15.23 3.66 -22.55
N LEU A 89 -14.22 3.53 -21.68
CA LEU A 89 -13.71 4.62 -20.84
C LEU A 89 -12.32 5.04 -21.32
N ASN A 90 -11.94 6.29 -21.06
CA ASN A 90 -10.61 6.80 -21.36
C ASN A 90 -9.65 6.54 -20.19
N VAL A 91 -9.38 5.27 -19.92
CA VAL A 91 -8.57 4.80 -18.79
C VAL A 91 -7.32 4.11 -19.32
N THR A 92 -6.16 4.46 -18.76
CA THR A 92 -4.91 3.74 -18.98
C THR A 92 -4.69 2.79 -17.80
N CYS A 93 -4.56 1.49 -18.06
CA CYS A 93 -4.21 0.52 -17.03
C CYS A 93 -2.79 0.00 -17.26
N VAL A 94 -1.94 0.13 -16.26
CA VAL A 94 -0.59 -0.43 -16.22
C VAL A 94 -0.58 -1.45 -15.09
N CYS A 95 -1.07 -2.65 -15.40
CA CYS A 95 -1.27 -3.71 -14.43
C CYS A 95 -0.52 -4.97 -14.85
N SER A 96 0.17 -5.60 -13.91
CA SER A 96 0.98 -6.78 -14.18
C SER A 96 1.21 -7.54 -12.90
N LYS A 97 1.09 -8.88 -12.92
CA LYS A 97 1.55 -9.70 -11.79
C LYS A 97 3.04 -9.53 -11.60
N ARG A 98 3.39 -8.68 -10.66
CA ARG A 98 4.75 -8.37 -10.27
C ARG A 98 4.84 -8.48 -8.75
N PHE A 99 5.94 -7.98 -8.20
CA PHE A 99 6.17 -8.01 -6.76
C PHE A 99 5.32 -6.99 -6.00
N SER A 100 5.00 -5.86 -6.63
CA SER A 100 4.25 -4.76 -6.04
C SER A 100 3.91 -3.69 -7.09
N THR A 101 3.07 -2.73 -6.75
CA THR A 101 2.75 -1.55 -7.57
C THR A 101 3.96 -0.63 -7.70
N THR A 102 4.74 -0.46 -6.63
CA THR A 102 5.98 0.33 -6.70
C THR A 102 6.98 -0.20 -7.74
N TYR A 103 7.08 -1.53 -7.91
CA TYR A 103 7.91 -2.10 -8.97
C TYR A 103 7.40 -1.75 -10.37
N ILE A 104 6.07 -1.80 -10.57
CA ILE A 104 5.45 -1.42 -11.84
C ILE A 104 5.74 0.05 -12.15
N LEU A 105 5.65 0.92 -11.14
CA LEU A 105 5.97 2.34 -11.29
C LEU A 105 7.45 2.57 -11.60
N MET A 106 8.36 1.86 -10.94
CA MET A 106 9.80 1.93 -11.22
C MET A 106 10.10 1.62 -12.70
N ASP A 107 9.53 0.52 -13.22
CA ASP A 107 9.68 0.10 -14.61
C ASP A 107 9.02 1.11 -15.58
N TYR A 108 7.79 1.54 -15.29
CA TYR A 108 7.05 2.50 -16.10
C TYR A 108 7.75 3.86 -16.20
N LEU A 109 8.32 4.34 -15.10
CA LEU A 109 9.04 5.61 -15.04
C LEU A 109 10.47 5.50 -15.59
N GLY A 110 10.97 4.29 -15.83
CA GLY A 110 12.34 4.05 -16.28
C GLY A 110 13.39 4.53 -15.28
N ILE A 111 13.11 4.38 -13.98
CA ILE A 111 14.01 4.80 -12.91
C ILE A 111 14.73 3.59 -12.30
N GLU A 112 15.95 3.82 -11.81
CA GLU A 112 16.69 2.82 -11.04
C GLU A 112 16.00 2.52 -9.70
N PRO A 113 16.23 1.33 -9.11
CA PRO A 113 15.71 1.00 -7.80
C PRO A 113 16.08 2.05 -6.75
N ASP A 114 15.10 2.42 -5.94
CA ASP A 114 15.29 3.27 -4.77
C ASP A 114 14.61 2.69 -3.53
N VAL A 115 14.77 3.35 -2.38
CA VAL A 115 14.24 2.85 -1.11
C VAL A 115 12.72 2.72 -1.14
N ASP A 116 12.00 3.64 -1.78
CA ASP A 116 10.54 3.59 -1.87
C ASP A 116 10.11 2.34 -2.65
N ALA A 117 10.76 2.05 -3.78
CA ALA A 117 10.47 0.86 -4.58
C ALA A 117 10.75 -0.43 -3.80
N ILE A 118 11.89 -0.49 -3.11
CA ILE A 118 12.28 -1.66 -2.31
C ILE A 118 11.34 -1.85 -1.11
N LEU A 119 10.93 -0.76 -0.45
CA LEU A 119 10.00 -0.80 0.69
C LEU A 119 8.62 -1.30 0.28
N GLY A 120 8.07 -0.83 -0.85
CA GLY A 120 6.80 -1.31 -1.37
C GLY A 120 6.85 -2.79 -1.75
N MET A 121 7.90 -3.22 -2.47
CA MET A 121 8.12 -4.64 -2.76
C MET A 121 8.25 -5.49 -1.48
N TYR A 122 9.03 -5.03 -0.50
CA TYR A 122 9.20 -5.74 0.77
C TYR A 122 7.92 -5.74 1.63
N ASN A 123 7.04 -4.75 1.45
CA ASN A 123 5.74 -4.73 2.09
C ASN A 123 4.92 -5.95 1.65
N ASP A 124 4.81 -6.17 0.35
CA ASP A 124 3.87 -7.11 -0.25
C ASP A 124 4.39 -8.55 -0.22
N VAL A 125 5.66 -8.75 -0.61
CA VAL A 125 6.23 -10.11 -0.71
C VAL A 125 7.06 -10.52 0.50
N GLY A 126 7.37 -9.58 1.41
CA GLY A 126 8.19 -9.85 2.60
C GLY A 126 9.52 -10.50 2.24
N ASP A 127 9.94 -11.49 3.03
CA ASP A 127 11.23 -12.19 2.85
C ASP A 127 11.34 -12.95 1.52
N ASN A 128 10.23 -13.16 0.79
CA ASN A 128 10.32 -13.76 -0.54
C ASN A 128 11.11 -12.88 -1.52
N ILE A 129 11.22 -11.56 -1.26
CA ILE A 129 12.08 -10.66 -2.05
C ILE A 129 13.53 -11.13 -2.07
N LEU A 130 14.02 -11.75 -0.98
CA LEU A 130 15.39 -12.20 -0.81
C LEU A 130 15.77 -13.33 -1.78
N THR A 131 14.77 -13.99 -2.36
CA THR A 131 14.95 -15.08 -3.33
C THR A 131 14.61 -14.65 -4.77
N SER A 132 14.29 -13.36 -4.96
CA SER A 132 13.97 -12.81 -6.28
C SER A 132 15.23 -12.60 -7.12
N GLU A 133 15.08 -12.58 -8.45
CA GLU A 133 16.17 -12.27 -9.38
C GLU A 133 16.70 -10.83 -9.24
N TYR A 134 15.96 -9.94 -8.56
CA TYR A 134 16.33 -8.53 -8.35
C TYR A 134 17.03 -8.29 -7.01
N TRP A 135 17.08 -9.30 -6.13
CA TRP A 135 17.62 -9.12 -4.78
C TRP A 135 19.07 -8.64 -4.77
N ASP A 136 19.91 -9.14 -5.67
CA ASP A 136 21.31 -8.69 -5.79
C ASP A 136 21.39 -7.19 -6.12
N ILE A 137 20.49 -6.68 -6.95
CA ILE A 137 20.45 -5.25 -7.30
C ILE A 137 19.98 -4.44 -6.08
N PHE A 138 18.93 -4.89 -5.41
CA PHE A 138 18.36 -4.19 -4.25
C PHE A 138 19.30 -4.19 -3.05
N SER A 139 19.87 -5.34 -2.70
CA SER A 139 20.84 -5.46 -1.61
C SER A 139 22.06 -4.58 -1.84
N ASN A 140 22.64 -4.56 -3.04
CA ASN A 140 23.75 -3.67 -3.38
C ASN A 140 23.38 -2.19 -3.22
N TYR A 141 22.17 -1.80 -3.63
CA TYR A 141 21.69 -0.42 -3.45
C TYR A 141 21.55 -0.06 -1.96
N LEU A 142 20.89 -0.90 -1.18
CA LEU A 142 20.67 -0.72 0.25
C LEU A 142 21.99 -0.62 1.03
N GLU A 143 22.92 -1.53 0.77
CA GLU A 143 24.27 -1.50 1.34
C GLU A 143 25.00 -0.20 0.99
N GLY A 144 24.86 0.28 -0.25
CA GLY A 144 25.45 1.53 -0.73
C GLY A 144 24.97 2.77 0.03
N ILE A 145 23.78 2.73 0.64
CA ILE A 145 23.22 3.82 1.45
C ILE A 145 23.19 3.50 2.95
N GLY A 146 23.77 2.38 3.37
CA GLY A 146 23.86 1.97 4.76
C GLY A 146 22.53 1.52 5.39
N LEU A 147 21.59 1.02 4.57
CA LEU A 147 20.36 0.38 5.07
C LEU A 147 20.49 -1.14 5.02
N ASP A 148 20.03 -1.80 6.07
CA ASP A 148 19.95 -3.25 6.15
C ASP A 148 18.50 -3.74 6.18
N ILE A 149 18.32 -5.06 6.10
CA ILE A 149 17.00 -5.69 6.07
C ILE A 149 16.23 -5.50 7.38
N GLU A 150 16.94 -5.42 8.52
CA GLU A 150 16.34 -5.18 9.83
C GLU A 150 15.72 -3.77 9.87
N THR A 151 16.45 -2.77 9.39
CA THR A 151 15.99 -1.39 9.25
C THR A 151 14.81 -1.31 8.27
N LEU A 152 14.85 -2.01 7.14
CA LEU A 152 13.70 -2.08 6.22
C LEU A 152 12.46 -2.67 6.90
N SER A 153 12.61 -3.72 7.72
CA SER A 153 11.50 -4.30 8.47
C SER A 153 10.92 -3.31 9.49
N LEU A 154 11.76 -2.51 10.15
CA LEU A 154 11.31 -1.48 11.09
C LEU A 154 10.61 -0.32 10.37
N LEU A 155 11.14 0.12 9.23
CA LEU A 155 10.50 1.12 8.38
C LEU A 155 9.14 0.64 7.88
N LYS A 156 9.07 -0.61 7.40
CA LYS A 156 7.82 -1.25 7.00
C LYS A 156 6.77 -1.20 8.10
N SER A 157 7.15 -1.61 9.31
CA SER A 157 6.28 -1.56 10.47
C SER A 157 5.84 -0.13 10.81
N TYR A 158 6.77 0.82 10.80
CA TYR A 158 6.49 2.23 11.11
C TYR A 158 5.49 2.84 10.13
N TYR A 159 5.71 2.69 8.82
CA TYR A 159 4.85 3.29 7.80
C TYR A 159 3.47 2.64 7.70
N ASN A 160 3.35 1.37 8.09
CA ASN A 160 2.07 0.67 8.17
C ASN A 160 1.29 0.95 9.46
N ALA A 161 1.96 1.34 10.56
CA ALA A 161 1.31 1.57 11.85
C ALA A 161 0.02 2.41 11.78
N PRO A 162 -0.05 3.53 11.01
CA PRO A 162 -1.25 4.33 10.92
C PRO A 162 -2.49 3.63 10.34
N TYR A 163 -2.31 2.66 9.43
CA TYR A 163 -3.45 2.00 8.81
C TYR A 163 -4.24 1.19 9.84
N TYR A 164 -3.54 0.52 10.76
CA TYR A 164 -4.18 -0.34 11.77
C TYR A 164 -5.15 0.42 12.67
N VAL A 165 -4.94 1.72 12.85
CA VAL A 165 -5.73 2.59 13.73
C VAL A 165 -6.53 3.64 12.97
N ASN A 166 -6.67 3.51 11.65
CA ASN A 166 -7.41 4.43 10.76
C ASN A 166 -7.00 5.91 10.95
N LYS A 167 -5.69 6.18 11.09
CA LYS A 167 -5.16 7.54 11.24
C LYS A 167 -4.71 8.10 9.89
N VAL A 168 -5.66 8.46 9.04
CA VAL A 168 -5.41 8.95 7.67
C VAL A 168 -4.47 10.18 7.63
N SER A 169 -4.52 11.07 8.62
CA SER A 169 -3.61 12.22 8.71
C SER A 169 -2.13 11.82 8.78
N LEU A 170 -1.83 10.66 9.36
CA LEU A 170 -0.47 10.14 9.44
C LEU A 170 -0.04 9.47 8.13
N LEU A 171 -0.96 8.94 7.32
CA LEU A 171 -0.64 8.46 5.97
C LEU A 171 -0.14 9.61 5.09
N TYR A 172 -0.80 10.77 5.15
CA TYR A 172 -0.31 11.98 4.49
C TYR A 172 1.07 12.42 4.98
N ARG A 173 1.35 12.28 6.29
CA ARG A 173 2.68 12.56 6.86
C ARG A 173 3.72 11.59 6.31
N ASN A 174 3.38 10.30 6.24
CA ASN A 174 4.28 9.26 5.76
C ASN A 174 4.70 9.49 4.31
N VAL A 175 3.77 9.85 3.42
CA VAL A 175 4.11 10.22 2.04
C VAL A 175 5.11 11.38 2.01
N ARG A 176 4.95 12.40 2.87
CA ARG A 176 5.94 13.49 2.97
C ARG A 176 7.31 13.00 3.44
N LEU A 177 7.36 12.12 4.45
CA LEU A 177 8.63 11.55 4.93
C LEU A 177 9.33 10.73 3.83
N LEU A 178 8.59 9.94 3.05
CA LEU A 178 9.10 9.19 1.89
C LEU A 178 9.58 10.14 0.77
N MET A 179 8.84 11.21 0.52
CA MET A 179 9.23 12.25 -0.42
C MET A 179 10.54 12.93 -0.03
N ASP A 180 10.70 13.22 1.28
CA ASP A 180 11.89 13.83 1.88
C ASP A 180 13.03 12.82 2.10
N ARG A 181 12.82 11.55 1.76
CA ARG A 181 13.79 10.43 1.89
C ARG A 181 14.29 10.23 3.32
N ILE A 182 13.39 10.38 4.29
CA ILE A 182 13.69 10.16 5.71
C ILE A 182 13.55 8.67 6.03
N TYR A 183 14.66 7.93 5.96
CA TYR A 183 14.72 6.50 6.25
C TYR A 183 15.53 6.16 7.51
N ASP A 184 16.15 7.16 8.14
CA ASP A 184 16.80 7.00 9.44
C ASP A 184 15.72 6.94 10.52
N ILE A 185 15.64 5.79 11.20
CA ILE A 185 14.69 5.56 12.30
C ILE A 185 14.80 6.63 13.38
N GLY A 186 16.00 7.12 13.67
CA GLY A 186 16.22 8.18 14.67
C GLY A 186 15.61 9.53 14.29
N GLN A 187 15.21 9.71 13.04
CA GLN A 187 14.57 10.91 12.51
C GLN A 187 13.05 10.75 12.34
N LEU A 188 12.51 9.55 12.56
CA LEU A 188 11.09 9.30 12.40
C LEU A 188 10.30 9.86 13.58
N PRO A 189 9.30 10.73 13.33
CA PRO A 189 8.50 11.31 14.39
C PRO A 189 7.62 10.24 15.04
N GLU A 190 7.51 10.28 16.37
CA GLU A 190 6.61 9.38 17.12
C GLU A 190 6.93 7.89 16.87
N TYR A 191 8.19 7.54 16.60
CA TYR A 191 8.61 6.16 16.31
C TYR A 191 8.14 5.16 17.38
N GLU A 192 8.35 5.48 18.66
CA GLU A 192 7.92 4.64 19.78
C GLU A 192 6.39 4.42 19.82
N ASP A 193 5.61 5.45 19.51
CA ASP A 193 4.15 5.34 19.46
C ASP A 193 3.71 4.43 18.30
N MET A 194 4.36 4.55 17.13
CA MET A 194 4.10 3.66 15.99
C MET A 194 4.45 2.21 16.33
N MET A 195 5.59 1.97 16.98
CA MET A 195 5.98 0.62 17.40
C MET A 195 5.02 0.05 18.45
N SER A 196 4.52 0.88 19.37
CA SER A 196 3.48 0.46 20.31
C SER A 196 2.20 0.00 19.60
N ILE A 197 1.77 0.72 18.54
CA ILE A 197 0.62 0.30 17.72
C ILE A 197 0.86 -1.06 17.09
N ILE A 198 2.06 -1.32 16.56
CA ILE A 198 2.40 -2.61 15.96
C ILE A 198 2.37 -3.73 16.99
N MET A 199 2.94 -3.52 18.17
CA MET A 199 2.90 -4.51 19.27
C MET A 199 1.47 -4.79 19.74
N ASP A 200 0.64 -3.74 19.87
CA ASP A 200 -0.78 -3.89 20.21
C ASP A 200 -1.54 -4.66 19.13
N LYS A 201 -1.27 -4.36 17.87
CA LYS A 201 -1.83 -5.07 16.73
C LYS A 201 -1.45 -6.56 16.75
N ASP A 202 -0.18 -6.90 16.97
CA ASP A 202 0.26 -8.30 17.01
C ASP A 202 -0.44 -9.07 18.14
N ARG A 203 -0.51 -8.48 19.34
CA ARG A 203 -1.25 -9.07 20.46
C ARG A 203 -2.72 -9.28 20.11
N TYR A 204 -3.34 -8.29 19.45
CA TYR A 204 -4.75 -8.33 19.10
C TYR A 204 -5.06 -9.38 18.03
N VAL A 205 -4.21 -9.53 17.01
CA VAL A 205 -4.29 -10.61 16.02
C VAL A 205 -4.24 -11.96 16.70
N MET A 206 -3.29 -12.17 17.61
CA MET A 206 -3.12 -13.46 18.30
C MET A 206 -4.31 -13.81 19.21
N ASP A 207 -4.86 -12.82 19.93
CA ASP A 207 -6.05 -12.97 20.77
C ASP A 207 -7.28 -13.33 19.93
N ILE A 208 -7.50 -12.64 18.81
CA ILE A 208 -8.64 -12.92 17.92
C ILE A 208 -8.49 -14.27 17.22
N ALA A 209 -7.30 -14.60 16.72
CA ALA A 209 -7.03 -15.88 16.07
C ALA A 209 -7.25 -17.09 17.00
N GLY A 210 -7.23 -16.89 18.32
CA GLY A 210 -7.56 -17.92 19.31
C GLY A 210 -9.06 -18.22 19.47
N ARG A 211 -9.95 -17.46 18.81
CA ARG A 211 -11.42 -17.56 18.96
C ARG A 211 -12.12 -18.27 17.80
N VAL A 212 -11.33 -18.84 16.90
CA VAL A 212 -11.82 -19.51 15.70
C VAL A 212 -12.68 -20.73 16.03
N VAL A 213 -13.77 -20.89 15.29
CA VAL A 213 -14.55 -22.12 15.27
C VAL A 213 -14.14 -22.93 14.04
N GLU A 214 -13.58 -24.10 14.27
CA GLU A 214 -13.18 -24.99 13.19
C GLU A 214 -14.35 -25.83 12.69
N TYR A 215 -14.50 -25.89 11.37
CA TYR A 215 -15.34 -26.85 10.67
C TYR A 215 -14.44 -27.82 9.87
N ASP A 216 -15.05 -28.82 9.24
CA ASP A 216 -14.34 -29.85 8.47
C ASP A 216 -13.51 -29.25 7.33
N LYS A 217 -14.09 -28.29 6.59
CA LYS A 217 -13.50 -27.72 5.36
C LYS A 217 -13.19 -26.23 5.41
N TYR A 218 -13.51 -25.57 6.52
CA TYR A 218 -13.29 -24.14 6.66
C TYR A 218 -13.18 -23.78 8.13
N ILE A 219 -12.65 -22.60 8.39
CA ILE A 219 -12.69 -21.95 9.69
C ILE A 219 -13.69 -20.80 9.66
N TYR A 220 -14.37 -20.56 10.77
CA TYR A 220 -15.25 -19.41 10.94
C TYR A 220 -14.75 -18.54 12.08
N LEU A 221 -14.75 -17.24 11.84
CA LEU A 221 -14.44 -16.24 12.83
C LEU A 221 -15.29 -15.01 12.56
N GLU A 222 -15.91 -14.50 13.62
CA GLU A 222 -16.60 -13.22 13.63
C GLU A 222 -16.08 -12.41 14.81
N TYR A 223 -15.74 -11.14 14.56
CA TYR A 223 -15.23 -10.25 15.59
C TYR A 223 -15.59 -8.80 15.27
N GLU A 224 -15.76 -8.00 16.31
CA GLU A 224 -15.82 -6.54 16.20
C GLU A 224 -14.42 -5.98 16.46
N GLY A 225 -13.82 -5.38 15.43
CA GLY A 225 -12.45 -4.92 15.43
C GLY A 225 -12.29 -3.50 15.94
N LYS A 226 -11.32 -3.25 16.83
CA LYS A 226 -10.84 -1.89 17.15
C LYS A 226 -9.70 -1.43 16.24
N MET A 227 -9.16 -2.35 15.44
CA MET A 227 -8.04 -2.14 14.54
C MET A 227 -8.33 -2.84 13.21
N TYR A 228 -7.81 -2.29 12.11
CA TYR A 228 -7.86 -2.93 10.80
C TYR A 228 -6.76 -3.98 10.68
N ILE A 229 -7.07 -5.23 11.04
CA ILE A 229 -6.10 -6.34 11.11
C ILE A 229 -6.43 -7.48 10.13
N LEU A 230 -7.35 -7.29 9.20
CA LEU A 230 -7.91 -8.38 8.41
C LEU A 230 -6.83 -9.13 7.61
N GLY A 231 -5.87 -8.42 7.01
CA GLY A 231 -4.76 -9.02 6.28
C GLY A 231 -3.85 -9.88 7.17
N ASP A 232 -3.35 -9.32 8.27
CA ASP A 232 -2.52 -10.03 9.25
C ASP A 232 -3.24 -11.22 9.87
N LEU A 233 -4.51 -11.05 10.23
CA LEU A 233 -5.34 -12.10 10.80
C LEU A 233 -5.54 -13.24 9.81
N THR A 234 -5.83 -12.92 8.54
CA THR A 234 -5.97 -13.94 7.49
C THR A 234 -4.68 -14.73 7.30
N ARG A 235 -3.53 -14.05 7.29
CA ARG A 235 -2.21 -14.69 7.20
C ARG A 235 -1.95 -15.62 8.39
N GLU A 236 -2.19 -15.14 9.60
CA GLU A 236 -2.02 -15.94 10.82
C GLU A 236 -2.91 -17.18 10.82
N LEU A 237 -4.18 -17.02 10.42
CA LEU A 237 -5.12 -18.13 10.33
C LEU A 237 -4.73 -19.14 9.27
N THR A 238 -4.27 -18.68 8.10
CA THR A 238 -3.77 -19.55 7.02
C THR A 238 -2.57 -20.39 7.48
N ASN A 239 -1.68 -19.78 8.27
CA ASN A 239 -0.52 -20.48 8.84
C ASN A 239 -0.92 -21.50 9.91
N ARG A 240 -1.90 -21.19 10.77
CA ARG A 240 -2.39 -22.10 11.82
C ARG A 240 -3.21 -23.27 11.27
N TYR A 241 -3.96 -23.03 10.20
CA TYR A 241 -4.92 -23.99 9.66
C TYR A 241 -4.64 -24.29 8.18
N PRO A 242 -3.47 -24.84 7.83
CA PRO A 242 -3.10 -25.09 6.45
C PRO A 242 -4.08 -26.07 5.79
N GLY A 243 -4.67 -25.65 4.66
CA GLY A 243 -5.61 -26.46 3.88
C GLY A 243 -7.07 -26.42 4.33
N LYS A 244 -7.42 -25.55 5.29
CA LYS A 244 -8.80 -25.17 5.61
C LYS A 244 -9.13 -23.77 5.08
#